data_AF-E2ZN19-F1
#
_entry.id   AF-E2ZN19-F1
#
_cell.length_a   1.000
_cell.length_b   1.000
_cell.length_c   1.000
_cell.angle_alpha   90.00
_cell.angle_beta   90.00
_cell.angle_gamma   90.00
#
_symmetry.space_group_name_H-M   'P 1'
#
loop_
_entity.id
_entity.type
_entity.pdbx_description
1 polymer ?
#
loop_
_entity_poly.entity_id
_entity_poly.type
_entity_poly.pdbx_seq_one_letter_code
_entity_poly.pdbx_strand_id
1 'polypeptide(L)'
;MTAFDKKVNQIAARHGWNISPVSGWYIPAYSIVPMDRKERDQITAALNRCKSFHVDVLQAFSACAWTCTILIRDRAEWEALQKHQHTADLIRNAFIEAYHFNGHDDRGAVNAARQKAAELDALDIFSEIYSIPA
;
A
#
# COMPACT_ATOMS: atom_id res chain seq x y z
N MET A 1 10.61 -18.52 1.00
CA MET A 1 9.76 -18.38 -0.21
C MET A 1 8.32 -18.64 0.20
N THR A 2 7.53 -17.57 0.29
CA THR A 2 6.13 -17.53 0.73
C THR A 2 5.19 -18.18 -0.31
N ALA A 3 3.92 -18.37 0.03
CA ALA A 3 2.90 -18.82 -0.93
C ALA A 3 2.70 -17.82 -2.07
N PHE A 4 2.76 -16.52 -1.75
CA PHE A 4 2.75 -15.43 -2.72
C PHE A 4 3.94 -15.53 -3.69
N ASP A 5 5.16 -15.66 -3.17
CA ASP A 5 6.38 -15.76 -3.99
C ASP A 5 6.28 -16.92 -5.00
N LYS A 6 5.87 -18.10 -4.52
CA LYS A 6 5.69 -19.29 -5.37
C LYS A 6 4.71 -19.01 -6.51
N LYS A 7 3.61 -18.33 -6.22
CA LYS A 7 2.54 -18.07 -7.19
C LYS A 7 2.96 -17.03 -8.23
N VAL A 8 3.63 -15.96 -7.81
CA VAL A 8 4.16 -14.94 -8.73
C VAL A 8 5.21 -15.53 -9.66
N ASN A 9 6.14 -16.33 -9.13
CA ASN A 9 7.15 -17.01 -9.94
C ASN A 9 6.51 -18.01 -10.93
N GLN A 10 5.50 -18.77 -10.49
CA GLN A 10 4.80 -19.72 -11.36
C GLN A 10 4.09 -19.04 -12.53
N ILE A 11 3.36 -17.94 -12.28
CA ILE A 11 2.66 -17.23 -13.36
C ILE A 11 3.66 -16.55 -14.31
N ALA A 12 4.73 -15.95 -13.77
CA ALA A 12 5.77 -15.33 -14.59
C ALA A 12 6.45 -16.35 -15.49
N ALA A 13 6.83 -17.52 -14.95
CA ALA A 13 7.44 -18.60 -15.72
C ALA A 13 6.52 -19.13 -16.82
N ARG A 14 5.21 -19.30 -16.54
CA ARG A 14 4.21 -19.73 -17.53
C ARG A 14 4.11 -18.78 -18.72
N HIS A 15 4.28 -17.49 -18.48
CA HIS A 15 4.14 -16.45 -19.50
C HIS A 15 5.48 -15.94 -20.05
N GLY A 16 6.61 -16.45 -19.56
CA GLY A 16 7.95 -16.00 -19.95
C GLY A 16 8.26 -14.56 -19.54
N TRP A 17 7.61 -14.03 -18.50
CA TRP A 17 7.84 -12.65 -18.04
C TRP A 17 9.05 -12.55 -17.13
N ASN A 18 9.81 -11.46 -17.27
CA ASN A 18 10.85 -11.11 -16.33
C ASN A 18 10.25 -10.36 -15.14
N ILE A 19 10.43 -10.90 -13.93
CA ILE A 19 9.97 -10.28 -12.67
C ILE A 19 11.17 -9.92 -11.81
N SER A 20 11.05 -8.84 -11.04
CA SER A 20 12.06 -8.44 -10.06
C SER A 20 11.40 -8.13 -8.71
N PRO A 21 11.97 -8.56 -7.58
CA PRO A 21 11.48 -8.15 -6.28
C PRO A 21 11.71 -6.64 -6.09
N VAL A 22 10.76 -5.97 -5.44
CA VAL A 22 10.85 -4.53 -5.16
C VAL A 22 11.08 -4.33 -3.67
N SER A 23 12.15 -3.61 -3.33
CA SER A 23 12.49 -3.26 -1.95
C SER A 23 11.87 -1.92 -1.52
N GLY A 24 11.76 -1.71 -0.21
CA GLY A 24 11.39 -0.40 0.36
C GLY A 24 9.88 -0.12 0.41
N TRP A 25 9.04 -1.11 0.10
CA TRP A 25 7.58 -1.03 0.28
C TRP A 25 7.16 -1.70 1.59
N TYR A 26 6.04 -1.23 2.16
CA TYR A 26 5.47 -1.75 3.41
C TYR A 26 5.09 -3.23 3.34
N ILE A 27 4.75 -3.73 2.16
CA ILE A 27 4.48 -5.14 1.90
C ILE A 27 5.32 -5.63 0.72
N PRO A 28 5.72 -6.92 0.69
CA PRO A 28 6.44 -7.51 -0.43
C PRO A 28 5.75 -7.25 -1.77
N ALA A 29 6.55 -6.91 -2.78
CA ALA A 29 6.07 -6.65 -4.12
C ALA A 29 7.03 -7.19 -5.18
N TYR A 30 6.48 -7.54 -6.34
CA TYR A 30 7.25 -7.82 -7.56
C TYR A 30 6.89 -6.82 -8.64
N SER A 31 7.86 -6.48 -9.49
CA SER A 31 7.66 -5.60 -10.63
C SER A 31 7.86 -6.33 -11.95
N ILE A 32 7.05 -5.95 -12.95
CA ILE A 32 7.28 -6.24 -14.36
C ILE A 32 7.35 -4.92 -15.11
N VAL A 33 8.35 -4.78 -15.98
CA VAL A 33 8.48 -3.61 -16.87
C VAL A 33 8.05 -4.03 -18.27
N PRO A 34 6.82 -3.68 -18.72
CA PRO A 34 6.39 -3.94 -20.08
C PRO A 34 7.14 -3.05 -21.07
N MET A 35 7.36 -3.55 -22.28
CA MET A 35 7.96 -2.83 -23.40
C MET A 35 7.01 -1.77 -23.96
N ASP A 36 5.71 -2.07 -24.03
CA ASP A 36 4.71 -1.17 -24.60
C ASP A 36 3.34 -1.27 -23.91
N ARG A 37 2.39 -0.42 -24.33
CA ARG A 37 1.04 -0.37 -23.78
C ARG A 37 0.25 -1.66 -24.02
N LYS A 38 0.45 -2.32 -25.16
CA LYS A 38 -0.27 -3.54 -25.51
C LYS A 38 0.18 -4.69 -24.60
N GLU A 39 1.49 -4.83 -24.41
CA GLU A 39 2.05 -5.82 -23.50
C GLU A 39 1.61 -5.55 -22.06
N ARG A 40 1.63 -4.29 -21.61
CA ARG A 40 1.09 -3.88 -20.31
C ARG A 40 -0.35 -4.38 -20.12
N ASP A 41 -1.22 -4.15 -21.10
CA ASP A 41 -2.63 -4.52 -21.01
C ASP A 41 -2.82 -6.03 -20.99
N GLN A 42 -2.01 -6.77 -21.75
CA GLN A 42 -2.00 -8.23 -21.73
C GLN A 42 -1.54 -8.79 -20.39
N ILE A 43 -0.46 -8.26 -19.82
CA ILE A 43 0.09 -8.67 -18.52
C ILE A 43 -0.93 -8.38 -17.42
N THR A 44 -1.46 -7.16 -17.35
CA THR A 44 -2.44 -6.76 -16.32
C THR A 44 -3.71 -7.59 -16.41
N ALA A 45 -4.24 -7.84 -17.62
CA ALA A 45 -5.41 -8.70 -17.81
C ALA A 45 -5.15 -10.13 -17.32
N ALA A 46 -3.95 -10.67 -17.55
CA ALA A 46 -3.58 -12.00 -17.08
C ALA A 46 -3.39 -12.06 -15.56
N LEU A 47 -2.74 -11.07 -14.95
CA LEU A 47 -2.56 -10.98 -13.51
C LEU A 47 -3.89 -10.78 -12.77
N ASN A 48 -4.78 -9.92 -13.29
CA ASN A 48 -6.10 -9.63 -12.69
C ASN A 48 -7.05 -10.84 -12.68
N ARG A 49 -6.79 -11.89 -13.47
CA ARG A 49 -7.50 -13.16 -13.36
C ARG A 49 -7.17 -13.90 -12.05
N CYS A 50 -6.02 -13.61 -11.44
CA CYS A 50 -5.63 -14.20 -10.17
C CYS A 50 -6.17 -13.37 -8.99
N LYS A 51 -7.19 -13.88 -8.30
CA LYS A 51 -7.84 -13.14 -7.19
C LYS A 51 -6.97 -12.91 -5.96
N SER A 52 -5.86 -13.62 -5.82
CA SER A 52 -4.91 -13.42 -4.73
C SER A 52 -3.90 -12.30 -5.01
N PHE A 53 -3.91 -11.69 -6.19
CA PHE A 53 -3.02 -10.58 -6.51
C PHE A 53 -3.75 -9.26 -6.42
N HIS A 54 -3.07 -8.27 -5.88
CA HIS A 54 -3.35 -6.87 -6.13
C HIS A 54 -2.34 -6.37 -7.16
N VAL A 55 -2.83 -5.70 -8.20
CA VAL A 55 -2.04 -5.25 -9.35
C VAL A 55 -2.18 -3.74 -9.46
N ASP A 56 -1.05 -3.05 -9.36
CA ASP A 56 -0.96 -1.61 -9.60
C ASP A 56 -0.14 -1.34 -10.85
N VAL A 57 -0.43 -0.22 -11.52
CA VAL A 57 0.29 0.19 -12.71
C VAL A 57 0.82 1.59 -12.51
N LEU A 58 2.12 1.71 -12.29
CA LEU A 58 2.83 2.97 -12.17
C LEU A 58 3.26 3.42 -13.56
N GLN A 59 2.81 4.59 -13.99
CA GLN A 59 3.17 5.17 -15.28
C GLN A 59 3.65 6.60 -15.09
N ALA A 60 4.80 6.91 -15.68
CA ALA A 60 5.24 8.28 -15.87
C ALA A 60 5.38 8.55 -17.37
N PHE A 61 4.78 9.65 -17.80
CA PHE A 61 4.87 10.15 -19.16
C PHE A 61 5.77 11.39 -19.16
N SER A 62 6.73 11.42 -20.07
CA SER A 62 7.48 12.61 -20.43
C SER A 62 7.42 12.81 -21.94
N ALA A 63 7.81 14.00 -22.41
CA ALA A 63 7.85 14.30 -23.85
C ALA A 63 8.79 13.36 -24.64
N CYS A 64 9.76 12.75 -23.96
CA CYS A 64 10.85 11.99 -24.60
C CYS A 64 10.83 10.50 -24.25
N ALA A 65 10.07 10.09 -23.24
CA ALA A 65 10.09 8.72 -22.72
C ALA A 65 8.77 8.35 -22.05
N TRP A 66 8.39 7.08 -22.23
CA TRP A 66 7.38 6.41 -21.45
C TRP A 66 8.06 5.44 -20.50
N THR A 67 7.64 5.45 -19.24
CA THR A 67 8.03 4.41 -18.28
C THR A 67 6.76 3.82 -17.68
N CYS A 68 6.74 2.49 -17.57
CA CYS A 68 5.65 1.77 -16.96
C CYS A 68 6.20 0.63 -16.11
N THR A 69 5.65 0.48 -14.91
CA THR A 69 5.97 -0.61 -14.01
C THR A 69 4.66 -1.17 -13.48
N ILE A 70 4.47 -2.47 -13.69
CA ILE A 70 3.36 -3.21 -13.11
C ILE A 70 3.85 -3.77 -11.78
N LEU A 71 3.20 -3.40 -10.69
CA LEU A 71 3.48 -3.94 -9.37
C LEU A 71 2.47 -5.04 -9.03
N ILE A 72 2.96 -6.12 -8.46
CA ILE A 72 2.19 -7.27 -8.02
C ILE A 72 2.41 -7.41 -6.51
N ARG A 73 1.32 -7.44 -5.75
CA ARG A 73 1.33 -7.62 -4.30
C ARG A 73 0.35 -8.72 -3.91
N ASP A 74 0.51 -9.28 -2.72
CA ASP A 74 -0.52 -10.14 -2.17
C ASP A 74 -1.78 -9.31 -1.87
N ARG A 75 -2.94 -9.83 -2.28
CA ARG A 75 -4.22 -9.12 -2.15
C ARG A 75 -4.62 -8.94 -0.69
N ALA A 76 -4.42 -9.95 0.15
CA ALA A 76 -4.83 -9.90 1.55
C ALA A 76 -3.92 -8.96 2.34
N GLU A 77 -2.61 -9.00 2.10
CA GLU A 77 -1.67 -8.06 2.71
C GLU A 77 -1.94 -6.60 2.28
N TRP A 78 -2.30 -6.38 1.01
CA TRP A 78 -2.69 -5.06 0.52
C TRP A 78 -3.97 -4.55 1.21
N GLU A 79 -5.01 -5.38 1.33
CA GLU A 79 -6.26 -5.00 1.99
C GLU A 79 -6.05 -4.73 3.48
N ALA A 80 -5.21 -5.51 4.16
CA ALA A 80 -4.82 -5.27 5.55
C ALA A 80 -4.07 -3.93 5.69
N LEU A 81 -3.13 -3.63 4.80
CA LEU A 81 -2.40 -2.37 4.78
C LEU A 81 -3.34 -1.18 4.56
N GLN A 82 -4.27 -1.28 3.60
CA GLN A 82 -5.25 -0.23 3.34
C GLN A 82 -6.14 0.04 4.55
N LYS A 83 -6.59 -1.01 5.25
CA LYS A 83 -7.36 -0.87 6.48
C LYS A 83 -6.56 -0.19 7.58
N HIS A 84 -5.31 -0.61 7.80
CA HIS A 84 -4.41 0.01 8.78
C HIS A 84 -4.19 1.49 8.46
N GLN A 85 -3.86 1.82 7.20
CA GLN A 85 -3.65 3.20 6.75
C GLN A 85 -4.90 4.06 6.92
N HIS A 86 -6.07 3.54 6.54
CA HIS A 86 -7.32 4.25 6.72
C HIS A 86 -7.60 4.56 8.20
N THR A 87 -7.41 3.58 9.09
CA THR A 87 -7.56 3.79 10.53
C THR A 87 -6.55 4.81 11.06
N ALA A 88 -5.30 4.72 10.62
CA ALA A 88 -4.25 5.68 10.99
C ALA A 88 -4.61 7.11 10.55
N ASP A 89 -5.19 7.28 9.36
CA ASP A 89 -5.62 8.58 8.85
C ASP A 89 -6.82 9.14 9.62
N LEU A 90 -7.77 8.30 10.04
CA LEU A 90 -8.85 8.75 10.93
C LEU A 90 -8.31 9.27 12.27
N ILE A 91 -7.30 8.60 12.84
CA ILE A 91 -6.64 9.03 14.08
C ILE A 91 -5.89 10.36 13.86
N ARG A 92 -5.15 10.50 12.76
CA ARG A 92 -4.45 11.75 12.40
C ARG A 92 -5.42 12.90 12.15
N ASN A 93 -6.54 12.64 11.49
CA ASN A 93 -7.55 13.66 11.22
C ASN A 93 -8.16 14.18 12.51
N ALA A 94 -8.45 13.31 13.49
CA ALA A 94 -8.92 13.74 14.80
C ALA A 94 -7.92 14.66 15.52
N PHE A 95 -6.61 14.39 15.40
CA PHE A 95 -5.58 15.31 15.87
C PHE A 95 -5.66 16.65 15.15
N ILE A 96 -5.63 16.64 13.81
CA ILE A 96 -5.58 17.85 12.97
C ILE A 96 -6.80 18.75 13.26
N GLU A 97 -7.99 18.16 13.32
CA GLU A 97 -9.23 18.88 13.62
C GLU A 97 -9.18 19.52 15.01
N ALA A 98 -8.81 18.75 16.04
CA ALA A 98 -8.71 19.27 17.41
C ALA A 98 -7.61 20.34 17.55
N TYR A 99 -6.47 20.17 16.89
CA TYR A 99 -5.37 21.12 16.89
C TYR A 99 -5.81 22.46 16.29
N HIS A 100 -6.52 22.44 15.15
CA HIS A 100 -7.00 23.67 14.53
C HIS A 100 -8.15 24.32 15.29
N PHE A 101 -9.09 23.53 15.83
CA PHE A 101 -10.25 24.05 16.53
C PHE A 101 -9.88 24.66 17.89
N ASN A 102 -8.91 24.07 18.61
CA ASN A 102 -8.53 24.49 19.96
C ASN A 102 -7.35 25.48 19.98
N GLY A 103 -7.11 26.19 18.88
CA GLY A 103 -6.08 27.24 18.84
C GLY A 103 -4.65 26.71 18.97
N HIS A 104 -4.36 25.57 18.33
CA HIS A 104 -3.04 24.93 18.29
C HIS A 104 -2.58 24.30 19.63
N ASP A 105 -3.52 23.79 20.43
CA ASP A 105 -3.20 22.98 21.61
C ASP A 105 -2.80 21.55 21.24
N ASP A 106 -1.49 21.29 21.23
CA ASP A 106 -0.92 19.96 20.98
C ASP A 106 -1.43 18.90 21.96
N ARG A 107 -1.58 19.23 23.25
CA ARG A 107 -1.98 18.24 24.26
C ARG A 107 -3.45 17.84 24.08
N GLY A 108 -4.31 18.83 23.84
CA GLY A 108 -5.71 18.61 23.48
C GLY A 108 -5.84 17.77 22.20
N ALA A 109 -5.02 18.05 21.20
CA ALA A 109 -5.04 17.32 19.92
C ALA A 109 -4.57 15.86 20.06
N VAL A 110 -3.52 15.59 20.82
CA VAL A 110 -3.08 14.20 21.11
C VAL A 110 -4.17 13.43 21.87
N ASN A 111 -4.84 14.07 22.84
CA ASN A 111 -5.94 13.44 23.56
C ASN A 111 -7.12 13.10 22.65
N ALA A 112 -7.48 13.99 21.72
CA ALA A 112 -8.52 13.73 20.73
C ALA A 112 -8.16 12.55 19.81
N ALA A 113 -6.92 12.48 19.34
CA ALA A 113 -6.44 11.33 18.57
C ALA A 113 -6.46 10.03 19.38
N ARG A 114 -6.07 10.06 20.65
CA ARG A 114 -6.13 8.89 21.54
C ARG A 114 -7.56 8.43 21.78
N GLN A 115 -8.49 9.35 22.00
CA GLN A 115 -9.91 9.04 22.13
C GLN A 115 -10.44 8.41 20.84
N LYS A 116 -10.08 8.97 19.68
CA LYS A 116 -10.48 8.40 18.39
C LYS A 116 -9.94 6.98 18.19
N ALA A 117 -8.69 6.75 18.57
CA ALA A 117 -8.08 5.43 18.52
C ALA A 117 -8.81 4.42 19.44
N ALA A 118 -9.22 4.84 20.64
CA ALA A 118 -10.00 4.00 21.54
C ALA A 118 -11.40 3.65 20.97
N GLU A 119 -12.08 4.60 20.33
CA GLU A 119 -13.37 4.36 19.66
C GLU A 119 -13.26 3.34 18.51
N LEU A 120 -12.11 3.30 17.84
CA LEU A 120 -11.82 2.41 16.72
C LEU A 120 -11.17 1.08 17.15
N ASP A 121 -10.96 0.87 18.45
CA ASP A 121 -10.19 -0.26 19.01
C ASP A 121 -8.79 -0.40 18.39
N ALA A 122 -8.09 0.73 18.23
CA ALA A 122 -6.85 0.87 17.47
C ALA A 122 -5.75 1.65 18.23
N LEU A 123 -5.63 1.39 19.54
CA LEU A 123 -4.63 2.04 20.41
C LEU A 123 -3.19 1.65 20.09
N ASP A 124 -3.00 0.47 19.48
CA ASP A 124 -1.73 0.03 18.90
C ASP A 124 -1.27 0.98 17.79
N ILE A 125 -2.14 1.29 16.82
CA ILE A 125 -1.87 2.22 15.72
C ILE A 125 -1.58 3.63 16.25
N PHE A 126 -2.31 4.08 17.27
CA PHE A 126 -2.00 5.35 17.92
C PHE A 126 -0.59 5.37 18.52
N SER A 127 -0.19 4.29 19.20
CA SER A 127 1.13 4.19 19.83
C SER A 127 2.24 4.19 18.78
N GLU A 128 2.02 3.56 17.62
CA GLU A 128 2.91 3.62 16.45
C GLU A 128 3.07 5.05 15.93
N ILE A 129 1.97 5.78 15.74
CA ILE A 129 1.98 7.15 15.19
C ILE A 129 2.75 8.11 16.10
N TYR A 130 2.50 8.06 17.40
CA TYR A 130 3.05 9.03 18.35
C TYR A 130 4.31 8.54 19.07
N SER A 131 4.82 7.35 18.71
CA SER A 131 6.03 6.75 19.29
C SER A 131 6.04 6.78 20.82
N ILE A 132 4.90 6.51 21.45
CA ILE A 132 4.81 6.41 22.91
C ILE A 132 5.29 5.00 23.26
N PRO A 133 6.48 4.81 23.86
CA PRO A 133 6.89 3.49 24.31
C PRO A 133 5.86 2.98 25.32
N ALA A 134 5.49 1.70 25.16
CA ALA A 134 4.53 0.99 25.99
C ALA A 134 4.88 1.06 27.49
#